data_AF-A0A7X7SG52-F1
#
_entry.id   AF-A0A7X7SG52-F1
#
_cell.length_a   1.000
_cell.length_b   1.000
_cell.length_c   1.000
_cell.angle_alpha   90.00
_cell.angle_beta   90.00
_cell.angle_gamma   90.00
#
_symmetry.space_group_name_H-M   'P 1'
#
loop_
_entity.id
_entity.type
_entity.pdbx_description
1 polymer ?
#
loop_
_entity_poly.entity_id
_entity_poly.type
_entity_poly.pdbx_seq_one_letter_code
_entity_poly.pdbx_strand_id
1 'polypeptide(L)' 'MGRNEGLTTVDELEARHVKETGSLLMQRSRILAEKVEQGTCAIVGVTYKLTDGQVKLKDVIGDVGEVAG' A
#
# COMPACT_ATOMS: atom_id res chain seq x y z
N MET A 1 -31.81 -9.45 -14.06
CA MET A 1 -31.28 -8.10 -14.39
C MET A 1 -30.31 -7.71 -13.29
N GLY A 2 -29.02 -7.94 -13.53
CA GLY A 2 -27.96 -7.66 -12.57
C GLY A 2 -27.64 -6.17 -12.55
N ARG A 3 -27.74 -5.57 -11.36
CA ARG A 3 -27.18 -4.26 -11.08
C ARG A 3 -25.92 -4.47 -10.25
N ASN A 4 -24.83 -4.77 -10.94
CA ASN A 4 -23.48 -4.59 -10.39
C ASN A 4 -23.21 -3.09 -10.29
N GLU A 5 -23.72 -2.46 -9.23
CA GLU A 5 -23.27 -1.14 -8.77
C GLU A 5 -21.93 -1.27 -8.03
N GLY A 6 -21.01 -2.08 -8.57
CA GLY A 6 -19.63 -2.10 -8.15
C GLY A 6 -18.92 -0.98 -8.89
N LEU A 7 -18.44 0.03 -8.17
CA LEU A 7 -17.30 0.92 -8.49
C LEU A 7 -17.17 2.13 -7.52
N THR A 8 -17.80 2.07 -6.33
CA THR A 8 -17.34 2.76 -5.09
C THR A 8 -16.68 1.71 -4.20
N THR A 9 -15.60 1.20 -4.77
CA THR A 9 -15.28 -0.22 -4.93
C THR A 9 -14.43 -0.74 -3.78
N VAL A 10 -14.56 -2.02 -3.44
CA VAL A 10 -13.67 -2.73 -2.48
C VAL A 10 -12.19 -2.34 -2.67
N ASP A 11 -11.74 -2.13 -3.91
CA ASP A 11 -10.41 -1.62 -4.26
C ASP A 11 -9.99 -0.30 -3.56
N GLU A 12 -10.91 0.64 -3.36
CA GLU A 12 -10.65 1.93 -2.71
C GLU A 12 -10.48 1.76 -1.19
N LEU A 13 -11.30 0.89 -0.59
CA LEU A 13 -11.20 0.55 0.83
C LEU A 13 -9.91 -0.22 1.11
N GLU A 14 -9.55 -1.17 0.25
CA GLU A 14 -8.28 -1.90 0.32
C GLU A 14 -7.08 -0.95 0.18
N ALA A 15 -7.13 -0.02 -0.79
CA ALA A 15 -6.07 0.97 -0.96
C ALA A 15 -5.90 1.86 0.27
N ARG A 16 -7.01 2.35 0.85
CA ARG A 16 -6.97 3.13 2.10
C ARG A 16 -6.41 2.31 3.25
N HIS A 17 -6.86 1.07 3.42
CA HIS A 17 -6.42 0.21 4.50
C HIS A 17 -4.92 -0.07 4.46
N VAL A 18 -4.38 -0.33 3.26
CA VAL A 18 -2.94 -0.53 3.05
C VAL A 18 -2.14 0.72 3.46
N LYS A 19 -2.58 1.90 3.05
CA LYS A 19 -1.95 3.18 3.41
C LYS A 19 -2.00 3.46 4.91
N GLU A 20 -3.16 3.25 5.55
CA GLU A 20 -3.31 3.44 7.00
C GLU A 20 -2.40 2.49 7.79
N THR A 21 -2.25 1.25 7.32
CA THR A 21 -1.34 0.28 7.94
C THR A 21 0.11 0.75 7.86
N GLY A 22 0.57 1.23 6.70
CA GLY A 22 1.91 1.81 6.55
C GLY A 22 2.16 2.98 7.51
N SER A 23 1.18 3.89 7.63
CA SER A 23 1.25 5.01 8.58
C SER A 23 1.31 4.54 10.05
N LEU A 24 0.50 3.55 10.44
CA LEU A 24 0.53 2.99 11.79
C LEU A 24 1.85 2.32 12.13
N LEU A 25 2.49 1.65 11.17
CA LEU A 25 3.83 1.06 11.36
C LEU A 25 4.86 2.14 11.68
N MET A 26 4.82 3.27 10.97
CA MET A 26 5.69 4.42 11.22
C MET A 26 5.42 5.07 12.58
N GLN A 27 4.15 5.17 12.98
CA GLN A 27 3.77 5.77 14.26
C GLN A 27 4.12 4.89 15.47
N ARG A 28 4.06 3.56 15.33
CA ARG A 28 4.22 2.62 16.45
C ARG A 28 5.62 2.03 16.58
N SER A 29 6.39 1.95 15.50
CA SER A 29 7.73 1.37 15.51
C SER A 29 8.79 2.44 15.25
N ARG A 30 9.43 2.90 16.32
CA ARG A 30 10.54 3.86 16.23
C ARG A 30 11.70 3.33 15.39
N ILE A 31 11.98 2.04 15.46
CA ILE A 31 13.04 1.39 14.67
C ILE A 31 12.76 1.50 13.16
N LEU A 32 11.51 1.27 12.75
CA LEU A 32 11.13 1.40 11.34
C LEU A 32 11.19 2.86 10.91
N ALA A 33 10.65 3.77 11.73
CA ALA A 33 10.67 5.19 11.43
C ALA A 33 12.10 5.73 11.22
N GLU A 34 13.01 5.41 12.14
CA GLU A 34 14.41 5.84 12.06
C GLU A 34 15.11 5.25 10.82
N LYS A 35 14.88 3.97 10.50
CA LYS A 35 15.50 3.35 9.33
C LYS A 35 14.99 3.91 8.00
N VAL A 36 13.70 4.23 7.94
CA VAL A 36 13.09 4.87 6.76
C VAL A 36 13.62 6.30 6.59
N GLU A 37 13.73 7.07 7.68
CA GLU A 37 14.32 8.41 7.66
C GLU A 37 15.81 8.39 7.24
N GLN A 38 16.55 7.36 7.68
CA GLN A 38 17.94 7.14 7.27
C GLN A 38 18.08 6.62 5.83
N GLY A 39 16.97 6.35 5.12
CA GLY A 39 16.99 5.80 3.77
C GLY A 39 17.51 4.37 3.69
N THR A 40 17.57 3.65 4.81
CA THR A 40 18.05 2.25 4.89
C THR A 40 16.91 1.24 4.81
N CYS A 41 15.66 1.71 4.80
CA CYS A 41 14.46 0.90 4.71
C CYS A 41 13.35 1.70 4.00
N ALA A 42 12.41 0.98 3.39
CA ALA A 42 11.17 1.54 2.88
C ALA A 42 10.03 0.55 3.11
N ILE A 43 8.81 1.06 3.14
CA ILE A 43 7.57 0.31 3.29
C ILE A 43 6.79 0.43 1.99
N VAL A 44 6.44 -0.70 1.39
CA VAL A 44 5.64 -0.75 0.16
C VAL A 44 4.30 -1.39 0.45
N GLY A 45 3.24 -0.64 0.18
CA GLY A 45 1.87 -1.11 0.26
C GLY A 45 1.39 -1.57 -1.11
N VAL A 46 1.02 -2.85 -1.22
CA VAL A 46 0.48 -3.43 -2.46
C VAL A 46 -0.84 -4.15 -2.20
N THR A 47 -1.72 -4.19 -3.20
CA THR A 47 -2.83 -5.14 -3.25
C THR A 47 -2.60 -6.15 -4.35
N TYR A 48 -3.14 -7.36 -4.18
CA TYR A 48 -3.03 -8.44 -5.13
C TYR A 48 -4.43 -8.86 -5.56
N LYS A 49 -4.64 -8.98 -6.87
CA LYS A 49 -5.91 -9.42 -7.44
C LYS A 49 -5.90 -10.93 -7.62
N LEU A 50 -6.76 -11.65 -6.89
CA LEU A 50 -6.78 -13.13 -6.87
C LEU A 50 -7.00 -13.75 -8.25
N THR A 51 -7.73 -13.05 -9.12
CA THR A 51 -8.21 -13.59 -10.41
C THR A 51 -7.15 -13.66 -11.49
N ASP A 52 -6.16 -12.77 -11.47
CA ASP A 52 -5.12 -12.66 -12.51
C ASP A 52 -3.70 -12.54 -11.92
N GLY A 53 -3.57 -12.55 -10.60
CA GLY A 53 -2.28 -12.44 -9.90
C GLY A 53 -1.63 -11.07 -10.02
N GLN A 54 -2.33 -10.06 -10.56
CA GLN A 54 -1.76 -8.74 -10.73
C GLN A 54 -1.56 -8.07 -9.36
N VAL A 55 -0.36 -7.54 -9.16
CA VAL A 55 -0.01 -6.74 -7.99
C VAL A 55 -0.14 -5.27 -8.38
N LYS A 56 -0.87 -4.50 -7.57
CA LYS A 56 -1.01 -3.06 -7.74
C LYS A 56 -0.34 -2.35 -6.58
N LEU A 57 0.61 -1.48 -6.90
CA LEU A 57 1.17 -0.56 -5.94
C LEU A 57 0.09 0.41 -5.45
N LYS A 58 -0.01 0.58 -4.13
CA LYS A 58 -0.96 1.51 -3.49
C LYS A 58 -0.28 2.63 -2.72
N ASP A 59 0.84 2.34 -2.07
CA ASP A 59 1.56 3.34 -1.28
C ASP A 59 3.05 2.98 -1.16
N VAL A 60 3.88 4.00 -0.96
CA VAL A 60 5.31 3.87 -0.67
C VAL A 60 5.69 4.88 0.40
N ILE A 61 6.36 4.39 1.46
CA ILE A 61 6.94 5.22 2.52
C ILE A 61 8.45 4.96 2.54
N GLY A 62 9.24 5.99 2.23
CA GLY A 62 10.68 5.87 2.02
C GLY A 62 11.07 5.77 0.55
N ASP A 63 12.36 5.57 0.29
CA ASP A 63 12.89 5.46 -1.06
C ASP A 63 12.96 3.99 -1.51
N VAL A 64 12.36 3.70 -2.67
CA VAL A 64 12.38 2.37 -3.32
C VAL A 64 12.96 2.44 -4.74
N GLY A 65 13.54 3.58 -5.12
CA GLY A 65 13.96 3.84 -6.49
C GLY A 65 12.79 4.02 -7.45
N GLU A 66 13.07 3.83 -8.75
CA GLU A 66 12.06 4.00 -9.79
C GLU A 66 11.05 2.85 -9.77
N VAL A 67 9.82 3.15 -9.39
CA VAL A 67 8.73 2.17 -9.38
C VAL A 67 8.18 2.06 -10.80
N ALA A 68 8.65 1.08 -11.56
CA ALA A 68 8.10 0.76 -12.87
C ALA A 68 6.64 0.33 -12.69
N GLY A 69 5.71 1.19 -13.11
CA GLY A 69 4.27 0.93 -13.12
C GLY A 69 3.84 0.11 -14.33
#